data_AF-A0A849HNB3-F1
#
_entry.id   AF-A0A849HNB3-F1
#
_cell.length_a   1.000
_cell.length_b   1.000
_cell.length_c   1.000
_cell.angle_alpha   90.00
_cell.angle_beta   90.00
_cell.angle_gamma   90.00
#
_symmetry.space_group_name_H-M   'P 1'
#
loop_
_entity.id
_entity.type
_entity.pdbx_description
1 polymer ?
#
loop_
_entity_poly.entity_id
_entity_poly.type
_entity_poly.pdbx_seq_one_letter_code
_entity_poly.pdbx_strand_id
1 'polypeptide(L)'
;MGVSAGLWCINSDAEGDQGKLLTINTNGGRLFQTDRQPDGSHIVREDPTQPGGFGIGDIRVTDALMIVLARLDIEGGVVPILERQSTSGRAALYSFAEALRRGVQAELDVDPSEVTVGLQPRRAGDVVTAGIYVADQLENGAGYASELGRGDRLVRVVARIADDLGAIWSAASHQSCDSSCPDCLRSYDNRHLHPMLDWRLALDIAELALGRRASADRWAPITRRTTEQFADAFSDSLGHIEVGKQAGVSFVAHGQRVVGLGHPLWRADSMSVTNPRGVFVASMTGNGRIATVVDGRLAAAFPEKIFRELQA
;
A
#
# COMPACT_ATOMS: atom_id res chain seq x y z
N MET A 1 0.76 21.09 -15.65
CA MET A 1 1.20 20.32 -14.45
C MET A 1 0.30 20.69 -13.29
N GLY A 2 -0.40 19.71 -12.72
CA GLY A 2 -1.34 19.88 -11.59
C GLY A 2 -2.73 19.40 -11.95
N VAL A 3 -3.12 18.21 -11.48
CA VAL A 3 -4.43 17.60 -11.83
C VAL A 3 -5.39 17.60 -10.62
N SER A 4 -4.92 17.72 -9.37
CA SER A 4 -5.76 18.04 -8.19
C SER A 4 -4.92 18.40 -6.97
N ALA A 5 -5.57 18.70 -5.82
CA ALA A 5 -4.91 19.07 -4.56
C ALA A 5 -3.97 17.99 -3.97
N GLY A 6 -4.19 16.71 -4.28
CA GLY A 6 -3.43 15.55 -3.76
C GLY A 6 -2.63 14.74 -4.79
N LEU A 7 -2.85 15.00 -6.09
CA LEU A 7 -2.35 14.19 -7.20
C LEU A 7 -1.45 15.01 -8.11
N TRP A 8 -0.16 14.64 -8.15
CA TRP A 8 0.84 15.24 -9.03
C TRP A 8 1.26 14.25 -10.10
N CYS A 9 1.11 14.63 -11.36
CA CYS A 9 1.64 13.87 -12.48
C CYS A 9 2.95 14.49 -12.94
N ILE A 10 3.98 13.65 -13.07
CA ILE A 10 5.19 13.97 -13.80
C ILE A 10 5.15 13.09 -15.04
N ASN A 11 4.90 13.71 -16.19
CA ASN A 11 4.87 13.01 -17.47
C ASN A 11 6.27 13.02 -18.09
N SER A 12 6.69 11.95 -18.76
CA SER A 12 7.90 11.97 -19.62
C SER A 12 7.73 12.95 -20.78
N ASP A 13 6.49 13.19 -21.19
CA ASP A 13 6.16 13.84 -22.47
C ASP A 13 6.08 15.37 -22.41
N ALA A 14 6.74 16.03 -21.45
CA ALA A 14 6.86 17.48 -21.54
C ALA A 14 7.59 17.91 -22.84
N GLU A 15 8.38 17.02 -23.46
CA GLU A 15 9.22 17.31 -24.63
C GLU A 15 9.29 16.17 -25.69
N GLY A 16 8.40 15.18 -25.65
CA GLY A 16 8.39 14.09 -26.66
C GLY A 16 9.54 13.08 -26.53
N ASP A 17 10.11 12.91 -25.34
CA ASP A 17 11.15 11.91 -25.04
C ASP A 17 10.52 10.67 -24.41
N GLN A 18 10.73 9.49 -25.00
CA GLN A 18 10.21 8.22 -24.47
C GLN A 18 10.92 7.89 -23.15
N GLY A 19 10.13 7.50 -22.14
CA GLY A 19 10.65 7.11 -20.84
C GLY A 19 11.58 5.88 -20.93
N LYS A 20 12.69 5.91 -20.18
CA LYS A 20 13.53 4.72 -19.97
C LYS A 20 13.14 4.05 -18.66
N LEU A 21 12.47 2.90 -18.76
CA LEU A 21 12.20 2.04 -17.63
C LEU A 21 13.42 1.15 -17.36
N LEU A 22 14.19 1.49 -16.32
CA LEU A 22 15.30 0.68 -15.83
C LEU A 22 14.80 -0.25 -14.72
N THR A 23 14.82 -1.55 -14.97
CA THR A 23 14.54 -2.57 -13.96
C THR A 23 15.86 -3.16 -13.49
N ILE A 24 16.08 -3.24 -12.18
CA ILE A 24 17.29 -3.84 -11.58
C ILE A 24 16.86 -4.98 -10.66
N ASN A 25 17.31 -6.20 -10.96
CA ASN A 25 17.20 -7.33 -10.06
C ASN A 25 18.48 -7.44 -9.23
N THR A 26 18.34 -7.26 -7.92
CA THR A 26 19.45 -7.36 -6.95
C THR A 26 19.43 -8.67 -6.18
N ASN A 27 18.63 -9.66 -6.58
CA ASN A 27 18.48 -10.93 -5.85
C ASN A 27 18.10 -10.74 -4.37
N GLY A 28 17.13 -9.83 -4.11
CA GLY A 28 16.74 -9.46 -2.75
C GLY A 28 17.86 -8.74 -1.97
N GLY A 29 18.68 -7.95 -2.66
CA GLY A 29 19.81 -7.21 -2.09
C GLY A 29 21.11 -8.01 -1.95
N ARG A 30 21.09 -9.32 -2.23
CA ARG A 30 22.28 -10.19 -2.17
C ARG A 30 23.22 -10.08 -3.36
N LEU A 31 22.74 -9.47 -4.45
CA LEU A 31 23.40 -9.44 -5.76
C LEU A 31 23.60 -10.85 -6.35
N PHE A 32 24.03 -10.92 -7.60
CA PHE A 32 24.41 -12.17 -8.26
C PHE A 32 25.93 -12.28 -8.26
N GLN A 33 26.45 -13.38 -7.71
CA GLN A 33 27.85 -13.74 -7.91
C GLN A 33 28.02 -14.32 -9.30
N THR A 34 29.07 -13.92 -10.01
CA THR A 34 29.27 -14.35 -11.39
C THR A 34 30.73 -14.61 -11.71
N ASP A 35 30.99 -15.67 -12.48
CA ASP A 35 32.27 -15.89 -13.14
C ASP A 35 32.22 -15.35 -14.56
N ARG A 36 33.11 -14.40 -14.89
CA ARG A 36 33.27 -13.93 -16.26
C ARG A 36 33.98 -14.99 -17.10
N GLN A 37 33.39 -15.34 -18.23
CA GLN A 37 33.91 -16.30 -19.17
C GLN A 37 34.84 -15.63 -20.20
N PRO A 38 35.69 -16.40 -20.90
CA PRO A 38 36.60 -15.86 -21.92
C PRO A 38 35.91 -15.10 -23.06
N ASP A 39 34.65 -15.45 -23.38
CA ASP A 39 33.82 -14.77 -24.39
C ASP A 39 33.17 -13.47 -23.86
N GLY A 40 33.41 -13.13 -22.60
CA GLY A 40 32.84 -11.96 -21.93
C GLY A 40 31.47 -12.19 -21.30
N SER A 41 30.86 -13.37 -21.46
CA SER A 41 29.63 -13.75 -20.75
C SER A 41 29.86 -13.95 -19.26
N HIS A 42 28.78 -13.95 -18.47
CA HIS A 42 28.82 -14.15 -17.03
C HIS A 42 27.93 -15.35 -16.65
N ILE A 43 28.46 -16.27 -15.85
CA ILE A 43 27.69 -17.40 -15.31
C ILE A 43 27.42 -17.14 -13.83
N VAL A 44 26.15 -17.17 -13.43
CA VAL A 44 25.75 -17.02 -12.02
C VAL A 44 26.21 -18.24 -11.22
N ARG A 45 26.90 -17.98 -10.10
CA ARG A 45 27.32 -18.99 -9.13
C ARG A 45 26.57 -18.80 -7.82
N GLU A 46 26.14 -19.88 -7.19
CA GLU A 46 25.70 -19.85 -5.80
C GLU A 46 26.91 -20.02 -4.89
N ASP A 47 27.55 -18.91 -4.52
CA ASP A 47 28.55 -18.89 -3.45
C ASP A 47 28.16 -17.81 -2.42
N PRO A 48 27.52 -18.20 -1.30
CA PRO A 48 27.07 -17.26 -0.28
C PRO A 48 28.21 -16.64 0.53
N THR A 49 29.46 -17.07 0.32
CA THR A 49 30.61 -16.61 1.11
C THR A 49 31.39 -15.49 0.44
N GLN A 50 31.20 -15.26 -0.86
CA GLN A 50 31.89 -14.18 -1.56
C GLN A 50 31.20 -12.82 -1.32
N PRO A 51 31.95 -11.80 -0.87
CA PRO A 51 31.45 -10.44 -0.82
C PRO A 51 31.48 -9.81 -2.22
N GLY A 52 30.43 -9.06 -2.59
CA GLY A 52 30.32 -8.37 -3.88
C GLY A 52 29.20 -8.93 -4.76
N GLY A 53 29.25 -8.66 -6.07
CA GLY A 53 28.27 -9.19 -7.04
C GLY A 53 27.70 -8.11 -7.95
N PHE A 54 26.91 -8.54 -8.93
CA PHE A 54 26.24 -7.65 -9.90
C PHE A 54 24.73 -7.69 -9.72
N GLY A 55 24.07 -6.54 -9.89
CA GLY A 55 22.64 -6.51 -10.19
C GLY A 55 22.44 -6.74 -11.68
N ILE A 56 21.40 -7.49 -12.05
CA ILE A 56 21.03 -7.66 -13.47
C ILE A 56 20.04 -6.56 -13.82
N GLY A 57 20.39 -5.74 -14.80
CA GLY A 57 19.58 -4.63 -15.28
C GLY A 57 18.97 -4.89 -16.66
N ASP A 58 17.76 -4.39 -16.88
CA ASP A 58 17.10 -4.32 -18.18
C ASP A 58 16.61 -2.88 -18.39
N ILE A 59 16.80 -2.34 -19.60
CA ILE A 59 16.31 -1.01 -19.98
C ILE A 59 15.29 -1.19 -21.10
N ARG A 60 14.07 -0.78 -20.83
CA ARG A 60 13.01 -0.71 -21.84
C ARG A 60 12.68 0.74 -22.15
N VAL A 61 12.61 1.06 -23.44
CA VAL A 61 12.16 2.37 -23.91
C VAL A 61 10.67 2.24 -24.23
N THR A 62 9.84 2.94 -23.47
CA THR A 62 8.37 2.88 -23.57
C THR A 62 7.76 4.15 -22.99
N ASP A 63 6.50 4.41 -23.30
CA ASP A 63 5.76 5.52 -22.71
C ASP A 63 5.48 5.23 -21.23
N ALA A 64 5.76 6.20 -20.37
CA ALA A 64 5.65 6.04 -18.93
C ALA A 64 5.18 7.31 -18.22
N LEU A 65 4.20 7.15 -17.33
CA LEU A 65 3.66 8.19 -16.47
C LEU A 65 4.10 7.93 -15.03
N MET A 66 4.65 8.95 -14.37
CA MET A 66 4.93 8.91 -12.93
C MET A 66 3.87 9.68 -12.16
N ILE A 67 3.18 8.99 -11.26
CA ILE A 67 2.18 9.52 -10.36
C ILE A 67 2.81 9.70 -8.97
N VAL A 68 2.76 10.92 -8.44
CA VAL A 68 3.25 11.27 -7.11
C VAL A 68 2.08 11.73 -6.25
N LEU A 69 1.86 11.03 -5.15
CA LEU A 69 0.86 11.36 -4.14
C LEU A 69 1.49 12.27 -3.08
N ALA A 70 0.92 13.44 -2.87
CA ALA A 70 1.43 14.42 -1.91
C ALA A 70 0.32 15.30 -1.35
N ARG A 71 0.50 15.81 -0.12
CA ARG A 71 -0.52 16.57 0.62
C ARG A 71 -1.84 15.79 0.81
N LEU A 72 -1.72 14.49 1.00
CA LEU A 72 -2.84 13.63 1.38
C LEU A 72 -3.37 14.04 2.77
N ASP A 73 -4.66 13.83 3.06
CA ASP A 73 -5.24 14.06 4.40
C ASP A 73 -4.88 12.91 5.37
N ILE A 74 -3.57 12.69 5.52
CA ILE A 74 -2.93 11.79 6.47
C ILE A 74 -1.69 12.49 7.04
N GLU A 75 -1.20 11.97 8.15
CA GLU A 75 -0.03 12.55 8.80
C GLU A 75 1.22 12.52 7.91
N GLY A 76 1.86 13.69 7.77
CA GLY A 76 3.01 13.88 6.87
C GLY A 76 2.64 14.10 5.41
N GLY A 77 1.36 13.99 5.04
CA GLY A 77 0.87 14.28 3.69
C GLY A 77 1.33 13.31 2.60
N VAL A 78 2.01 12.22 2.95
CA VAL A 78 2.51 11.17 2.04
C VAL A 78 2.39 9.80 2.69
N VAL A 79 2.33 8.73 1.90
CA VAL A 79 2.29 7.35 2.40
C VAL A 79 3.71 6.84 2.67
N PRO A 80 4.11 6.57 3.92
CA PRO A 80 5.43 6.00 4.21
C PRO A 80 5.52 4.55 3.71
N ILE A 81 6.68 4.12 3.20
CA ILE A 81 6.88 2.74 2.72
C ILE A 81 7.87 1.93 3.56
N LEU A 82 8.43 2.51 4.62
CA LEU A 82 9.31 1.81 5.54
C LEU A 82 8.50 1.26 6.71
N GLU A 83 8.71 0.00 7.04
CA GLU A 83 7.92 -0.74 8.04
C GLU A 83 7.88 -0.03 9.40
N ARG A 84 9.00 0.56 9.83
CA ARG A 84 9.09 1.34 11.08
C ARG A 84 8.14 2.56 11.12
N GLN A 85 7.74 3.08 9.95
CA GLN A 85 6.88 4.26 9.81
C GLN A 85 5.44 3.84 9.52
N SER A 86 5.25 2.90 8.57
CA SER A 86 3.95 2.30 8.25
C SER A 86 4.14 0.87 7.78
N THR A 87 3.42 -0.05 8.41
CA THR A 87 3.44 -1.47 8.06
C THR A 87 2.64 -1.80 6.80
N SER A 88 1.58 -1.03 6.51
CA SER A 88 0.72 -1.25 5.34
C SER A 88 0.96 -0.26 4.20
N GLY A 89 1.85 0.73 4.32
CA GLY A 89 2.02 1.75 3.28
C GLY A 89 2.51 1.22 1.93
N ARG A 90 3.43 0.23 1.89
CA ARG A 90 3.81 -0.47 0.65
C ARG A 90 2.62 -1.22 0.04
N ALA A 91 1.90 -1.97 0.88
CA ALA A 91 0.70 -2.71 0.48
C ALA A 91 -0.34 -1.76 -0.12
N ALA A 92 -0.54 -0.57 0.47
CA ALA A 92 -1.49 0.41 -0.01
C ALA A 92 -1.12 0.97 -1.37
N LEU A 93 0.14 1.36 -1.58
CA LEU A 93 0.60 1.89 -2.86
C LEU A 93 0.56 0.83 -3.97
N TYR A 94 0.94 -0.42 -3.71
CA TYR A 94 0.79 -1.50 -4.70
C TYR A 94 -0.67 -1.83 -4.98
N SER A 95 -1.53 -1.86 -3.96
CA SER A 95 -2.97 -2.11 -4.15
C SER A 95 -3.61 -1.04 -5.01
N PHE A 96 -3.26 0.22 -4.78
CA PHE A 96 -3.71 1.34 -5.61
C PHE A 96 -3.12 1.28 -7.02
N ALA A 97 -1.86 0.88 -7.19
CA ALA A 97 -1.24 0.69 -8.50
C ALA A 97 -1.99 -0.38 -9.33
N GLU A 98 -2.35 -1.52 -8.73
CA GLU A 98 -3.15 -2.54 -9.41
C GLU A 98 -4.59 -2.06 -9.69
N ALA A 99 -5.18 -1.24 -8.81
CA ALA A 99 -6.46 -0.61 -9.07
C ALA A 99 -6.39 0.39 -10.24
N LEU A 100 -5.27 1.10 -10.41
CA LEU A 100 -5.04 1.97 -11.56
C LEU A 100 -5.09 1.18 -12.87
N ARG A 101 -4.52 -0.03 -12.95
CA ARG A 101 -4.63 -0.88 -14.15
C ARG A 101 -6.07 -1.20 -14.50
N ARG A 102 -6.91 -1.50 -13.50
CA ARG A 102 -8.35 -1.73 -13.68
C ARG A 102 -9.09 -0.48 -14.14
N GLY A 103 -8.77 0.66 -13.54
CA GLY A 103 -9.38 1.94 -13.92
C GLY A 103 -8.96 2.39 -15.32
N VAL A 104 -7.72 2.13 -15.73
CA VAL A 104 -7.21 2.38 -17.08
C VAL A 104 -7.92 1.51 -18.11
N GLN A 105 -8.10 0.21 -17.83
CA GLN A 105 -8.92 -0.68 -18.67
C GLN A 105 -10.32 -0.08 -18.93
N ALA A 106 -10.97 0.43 -17.88
CA ALA A 106 -12.32 0.99 -17.99
C ALA A 106 -12.39 2.36 -18.70
N GLU A 107 -11.32 3.16 -18.66
CA GLU A 107 -11.30 4.51 -19.27
C GLU A 107 -10.74 4.50 -20.70
N LEU A 108 -9.75 3.65 -21.00
CA LEU A 108 -9.05 3.61 -22.28
C LEU A 108 -9.47 2.43 -23.17
N ASP A 109 -10.39 1.56 -22.70
CA ASP A 109 -10.84 0.35 -23.40
C ASP A 109 -9.67 -0.56 -23.83
N VAL A 110 -8.81 -0.85 -22.85
CA VAL A 110 -7.54 -1.54 -23.05
C VAL A 110 -7.44 -2.75 -22.11
N ASP A 111 -6.79 -3.83 -22.54
CA ASP A 111 -6.56 -4.96 -21.64
C ASP A 111 -5.56 -4.57 -20.52
N PRO A 112 -5.80 -4.96 -19.25
CA PRO A 112 -4.89 -4.64 -18.14
C PRO A 112 -3.46 -5.13 -18.33
N SER A 113 -3.23 -6.14 -19.18
CA SER A 113 -1.90 -6.65 -19.50
C SER A 113 -1.10 -5.74 -20.45
N GLU A 114 -1.75 -4.77 -21.11
CA GLU A 114 -1.07 -3.80 -21.97
C GLU A 114 -0.41 -2.66 -21.18
N VAL A 115 -0.65 -2.60 -19.87
CA VAL A 115 -0.07 -1.60 -18.98
C VAL A 115 0.56 -2.27 -17.76
N THR A 116 1.82 -1.93 -17.49
CA THR A 116 2.55 -2.33 -16.29
C THR A 116 2.57 -1.19 -15.28
N VAL A 117 2.48 -1.56 -14.00
CA VAL A 117 2.61 -0.61 -12.88
C VAL A 117 3.67 -1.07 -11.89
N GLY A 118 4.20 -0.12 -11.12
CA GLY A 118 5.07 -0.43 -10.00
C GLY A 118 5.44 0.80 -9.19
N LEU A 119 6.27 0.59 -8.17
CA LEU A 119 6.68 1.64 -7.24
C LEU A 119 8.11 2.07 -7.49
N GLN A 120 8.33 3.39 -7.54
CA GLN A 120 9.64 4.00 -7.52
C GLN A 120 9.86 4.66 -6.14
N PRO A 121 10.75 4.15 -5.27
CA PRO A 121 11.03 4.78 -3.98
C PRO A 121 11.47 6.23 -4.12
N ARG A 122 10.97 7.10 -3.23
CA ARG A 122 11.26 8.55 -3.20
C ARG A 122 11.40 9.02 -1.76
N ARG A 123 12.01 10.20 -1.58
CA ARG A 123 12.03 10.90 -0.29
C ARG A 123 11.15 12.14 -0.36
N ALA A 124 10.36 12.34 0.69
CA ALA A 124 9.59 13.55 0.95
C ALA A 124 9.93 14.00 2.38
N GLY A 125 10.89 14.91 2.49
CA GLY A 125 11.49 15.26 3.78
C GLY A 125 12.23 14.06 4.40
N ASP A 126 11.86 13.72 5.64
CA ASP A 126 12.35 12.58 6.42
C ASP A 126 11.59 11.26 6.14
N VAL A 127 10.48 11.34 5.41
CA VAL A 127 9.66 10.18 5.05
C VAL A 127 10.15 9.57 3.74
N VAL A 128 10.37 8.25 3.76
CA VAL A 128 10.58 7.49 2.52
C VAL A 128 9.22 7.00 2.05
N THR A 129 8.86 7.40 0.84
CA THR A 129 7.58 7.09 0.16
C THR A 129 7.87 6.47 -1.22
N ALA A 130 6.88 6.37 -2.10
CA ALA A 130 7.08 5.96 -3.48
C ALA A 130 6.18 6.77 -4.44
N GLY A 131 6.70 7.03 -5.65
CA GLY A 131 5.86 7.32 -6.81
C GLY A 131 5.36 6.01 -7.42
N ILE A 132 4.23 6.08 -8.13
CA ILE A 132 3.69 4.96 -8.88
C ILE A 132 3.96 5.24 -10.35
N TYR A 133 4.69 4.35 -11.02
CA TYR A 133 4.80 4.43 -12.47
C TYR A 133 3.71 3.59 -13.13
N VAL A 134 3.21 4.08 -14.25
CA VAL A 134 2.33 3.39 -15.19
C VAL A 134 3.03 3.44 -16.54
N ALA A 135 3.27 2.30 -17.17
CA ALA A 135 4.04 2.23 -18.41
C ALA A 135 3.40 1.24 -19.38
N ASP A 136 3.56 1.51 -20.67
CA ASP A 136 3.03 0.62 -21.70
C ASP A 136 3.86 -0.66 -21.78
N GLN A 137 3.19 -1.78 -22.00
CA GLN A 137 3.81 -3.10 -22.05
C GLN A 137 4.65 -3.31 -23.31
N LEU A 138 4.24 -2.69 -24.43
CA LEU A 138 4.92 -2.82 -25.71
C LEU A 138 6.23 -2.01 -25.74
N GLU A 139 7.27 -2.60 -26.31
CA GLU A 139 8.49 -1.86 -26.68
C GLU A 139 8.12 -0.80 -27.72
N ASN A 140 8.70 0.40 -27.58
CA ASN A 140 8.37 1.64 -28.32
C ASN A 140 7.08 2.37 -27.90
N GLY A 141 6.32 1.86 -26.92
CA GLY A 141 5.13 2.54 -26.39
C GLY A 141 3.90 2.46 -27.30
N ALA A 142 2.72 2.26 -26.70
CA ALA A 142 1.43 2.30 -27.39
C ALA A 142 0.72 3.66 -27.22
N GLY A 143 1.25 4.52 -26.35
CA GLY A 143 0.70 5.82 -25.96
C GLY A 143 -0.30 5.77 -24.79
N TYR A 144 -0.53 4.64 -24.10
CA TYR A 144 -1.57 4.57 -23.05
C TYR A 144 -1.16 5.35 -21.79
N ALA A 145 0.07 5.20 -21.32
CA ALA A 145 0.61 5.94 -20.20
C ALA A 145 0.63 7.45 -20.48
N SER A 146 1.04 7.83 -21.68
CA SER A 146 1.01 9.21 -22.18
C SER A 146 -0.40 9.78 -22.20
N GLU A 147 -1.36 9.04 -22.77
CA GLU A 147 -2.76 9.43 -22.85
C GLU A 147 -3.39 9.55 -21.47
N LEU A 148 -3.10 8.65 -20.53
CA LEU A 148 -3.55 8.72 -19.15
C LEU A 148 -3.12 10.03 -18.46
N GLY A 149 -1.93 10.53 -18.78
CA GLY A 149 -1.39 11.79 -18.28
C GLY A 149 -2.02 13.06 -18.88
N ARG A 150 -2.87 12.95 -19.90
CA ARG A 150 -3.47 14.12 -20.59
C ARG A 150 -4.74 14.62 -19.91
N GLY A 151 -4.83 15.95 -19.79
CA GLY A 151 -6.00 16.62 -19.23
C GLY A 151 -6.32 16.13 -17.81
N ASP A 152 -7.57 15.76 -17.59
CA ASP A 152 -8.14 15.26 -16.33
C ASP A 152 -8.35 13.73 -16.33
N ARG A 153 -7.85 12.99 -17.34
CA ARG A 153 -8.04 11.54 -17.49
C ARG A 153 -7.62 10.76 -16.25
N LEU A 154 -6.43 11.01 -15.72
CA LEU A 154 -5.99 10.33 -14.50
C LEU A 154 -6.96 10.60 -13.33
N VAL A 155 -7.43 11.84 -13.17
CA VAL A 155 -8.38 12.16 -12.09
C VAL A 155 -9.70 11.43 -12.30
N ARG A 156 -10.20 11.31 -13.53
CA ARG A 156 -11.39 10.49 -13.83
C ARG A 156 -11.16 9.02 -13.50
N VAL A 157 -10.01 8.46 -13.86
CA VAL A 157 -9.65 7.08 -13.50
C VAL A 157 -9.65 6.89 -11.98
N VAL A 158 -9.02 7.79 -11.23
CA VAL A 158 -9.01 7.72 -9.76
C VAL A 158 -10.41 7.89 -9.17
N ALA A 159 -11.25 8.77 -9.74
CA ALA A 159 -12.64 8.93 -9.34
C ALA A 159 -13.45 7.65 -9.57
N ARG A 160 -13.33 7.01 -10.74
CA ARG A 160 -13.98 5.72 -11.01
C ARG A 160 -13.51 4.61 -10.08
N ILE A 161 -12.23 4.60 -9.70
CA ILE A 161 -11.73 3.65 -8.69
C ILE A 161 -12.42 3.90 -7.35
N ALA A 162 -12.44 5.15 -6.88
CA ALA A 162 -13.03 5.50 -5.59
C ALA A 162 -14.55 5.28 -5.54
N ASP A 163 -15.25 5.59 -6.63
CA ASP A 163 -16.71 5.64 -6.70
C ASP A 163 -17.29 4.34 -7.29
N ASP A 164 -17.02 4.04 -8.57
CA ASP A 164 -17.64 2.91 -9.28
C ASP A 164 -17.09 1.56 -8.81
N LEU A 165 -15.76 1.37 -8.87
CA LEU A 165 -15.13 0.15 -8.36
C LEU A 165 -15.28 0.07 -6.84
N GLY A 166 -15.25 1.21 -6.14
CA GLY A 166 -15.51 1.30 -4.72
C GLY A 166 -16.88 0.76 -4.33
N ALA A 167 -17.93 1.11 -5.09
CA ALA A 167 -19.28 0.59 -4.90
C ALA A 167 -19.34 -0.93 -5.16
N ILE A 168 -18.72 -1.41 -6.24
CA ILE A 168 -18.69 -2.84 -6.59
C ILE A 168 -17.95 -3.66 -5.52
N TRP A 169 -16.76 -3.22 -5.10
CA TRP A 169 -15.93 -3.95 -4.14
C TRP A 169 -16.47 -3.90 -2.72
N SER A 170 -17.28 -2.89 -2.40
CA SER A 170 -17.95 -2.78 -1.10
C SER A 170 -19.32 -3.46 -1.06
N ALA A 171 -19.84 -3.94 -2.20
CA ALA A 171 -21.17 -4.54 -2.29
C ALA A 171 -21.24 -5.91 -1.61
N ALA A 172 -22.48 -6.32 -1.27
CA ALA A 172 -22.75 -7.62 -0.66
C ALA A 172 -22.25 -8.81 -1.52
N SER A 173 -22.31 -8.67 -2.84
CA SER A 173 -21.82 -9.66 -3.80
C SER A 173 -20.31 -9.91 -3.72
N HIS A 174 -19.54 -8.97 -3.16
CA HIS A 174 -18.08 -9.08 -3.03
C HIS A 174 -17.62 -9.36 -1.57
N GLN A 175 -18.54 -9.65 -0.65
CA GLN A 175 -18.21 -9.89 0.77
C GLN A 175 -17.33 -11.10 1.03
N SER A 176 -17.28 -12.08 0.11
CA SER A 176 -16.39 -13.25 0.22
C SER A 176 -14.91 -12.90 -0.03
N CYS A 177 -14.61 -11.70 -0.53
CA CYS A 177 -13.26 -11.23 -0.75
C CYS A 177 -12.63 -10.74 0.56
N ASP A 178 -11.69 -11.53 1.08
CA ASP A 178 -10.99 -11.23 2.35
C ASP A 178 -10.00 -10.06 2.25
N SER A 179 -9.24 -9.95 1.15
CA SER A 179 -8.33 -8.81 0.94
C SER A 179 -8.22 -8.46 -0.55
N SER A 180 -8.03 -9.46 -1.39
CA SER A 180 -8.01 -9.32 -2.84
C SER A 180 -8.46 -10.62 -3.51
N CYS A 181 -9.05 -10.53 -4.70
CA CYS A 181 -9.49 -11.65 -5.52
C CYS A 181 -9.30 -11.31 -7.02
N PRO A 182 -9.51 -12.28 -7.94
CA PRO A 182 -9.43 -12.03 -9.38
C PRO A 182 -10.41 -10.98 -9.90
N ASP A 183 -11.55 -10.80 -9.22
CA ASP A 183 -12.59 -9.83 -9.61
C ASP A 183 -12.27 -8.38 -9.18
N CYS A 184 -11.22 -8.19 -8.36
CA CYS A 184 -10.74 -6.86 -7.98
C CYS A 184 -9.29 -6.64 -8.44
N LEU A 185 -8.32 -7.01 -7.62
CA LEU A 185 -6.91 -6.63 -7.80
C LEU A 185 -6.03 -7.75 -8.37
N ARG A 186 -6.41 -9.03 -8.22
CA ARG A 186 -5.49 -10.13 -8.57
C ARG A 186 -5.53 -10.41 -10.07
N SER A 187 -4.34 -10.63 -10.62
CA SER A 187 -4.11 -11.17 -11.95
C SER A 187 -2.96 -12.18 -11.89
N TYR A 188 -2.71 -12.91 -12.98
CA TYR A 188 -1.66 -13.92 -13.00
C TYR A 188 -0.24 -13.31 -12.91
N ASP A 189 -0.04 -12.16 -13.54
CA ASP A 189 1.23 -11.42 -13.61
C ASP A 189 1.61 -10.77 -12.27
N ASN A 190 0.62 -10.36 -11.46
CA ASN A 190 0.87 -9.78 -10.14
C ASN A 190 0.84 -10.80 -8.98
N ARG A 191 0.96 -12.11 -9.25
CA ARG A 191 0.92 -13.17 -8.23
C ARG A 191 1.90 -12.99 -7.07
N HIS A 192 3.05 -12.39 -7.34
CA HIS A 192 4.07 -12.09 -6.33
C HIS A 192 3.63 -10.98 -5.35
N LEU A 193 2.61 -10.20 -5.70
CA LEU A 193 1.99 -9.17 -4.86
C LEU A 193 0.73 -9.67 -4.15
N HIS A 194 0.13 -10.81 -4.49
CA HIS A 194 -1.15 -11.24 -3.91
C HIS A 194 -1.22 -11.18 -2.37
N PRO A 195 -0.17 -11.55 -1.60
CA PRO A 195 -0.21 -11.45 -0.13
C PRO A 195 -0.29 -10.01 0.41
N MET A 196 0.09 -9.00 -0.38
CA MET A 196 0.04 -7.59 0.04
C MET A 196 -1.17 -6.84 -0.48
N LEU A 197 -1.84 -7.34 -1.52
CA LEU A 197 -2.96 -6.63 -2.16
C LEU A 197 -4.21 -6.61 -1.27
N ASP A 198 -4.76 -5.42 -1.07
CA ASP A 198 -5.99 -5.17 -0.33
C ASP A 198 -6.84 -4.11 -1.04
N TRP A 199 -8.03 -4.47 -1.49
CA TRP A 199 -8.93 -3.55 -2.22
C TRP A 199 -9.33 -2.35 -1.37
N ARG A 200 -9.37 -2.48 -0.04
CA ARG A 200 -9.72 -1.38 0.87
C ARG A 200 -8.63 -0.35 0.90
N LEU A 201 -7.37 -0.79 0.97
CA LEU A 201 -6.24 0.12 0.89
C LEU A 201 -6.20 0.84 -0.46
N ALA A 202 -6.52 0.15 -1.56
CA ALA A 202 -6.60 0.78 -2.87
C ALA A 202 -7.62 1.93 -2.89
N LEU A 203 -8.81 1.73 -2.31
CA LEU A 203 -9.84 2.76 -2.20
C LEU A 203 -9.45 3.90 -1.26
N ASP A 204 -8.83 3.60 -0.11
CA ASP A 204 -8.35 4.64 0.81
C ASP A 204 -7.37 5.58 0.11
N ILE A 205 -6.43 5.03 -0.67
CA ILE A 205 -5.48 5.83 -1.45
C ILE A 205 -6.19 6.60 -2.57
N ALA A 206 -7.17 6.02 -3.26
CA ALA A 206 -7.93 6.71 -4.30
C ALA A 206 -8.72 7.91 -3.73
N GLU A 207 -9.40 7.72 -2.61
CA GLU A 207 -10.11 8.77 -1.87
C GLU A 207 -9.15 9.90 -1.46
N LEU A 208 -8.02 9.55 -0.85
CA LEU A 208 -6.98 10.51 -0.44
C LEU A 208 -6.39 11.27 -1.64
N ALA A 209 -6.14 10.60 -2.76
CA ALA A 209 -5.62 11.21 -3.99
C ALA A 209 -6.58 12.24 -4.59
N LEU A 210 -7.88 12.08 -4.37
CA LEU A 210 -8.93 13.04 -4.75
C LEU A 210 -9.11 14.17 -3.72
N GLY A 211 -8.30 14.19 -2.65
CA GLY A 211 -8.43 15.15 -1.55
C GLY A 211 -9.61 14.85 -0.62
N ARG A 212 -10.18 13.65 -0.68
CA ARG A 212 -11.19 13.15 0.25
C ARG A 212 -10.50 12.53 1.46
N ARG A 213 -11.28 12.27 2.52
CA ARG A 213 -10.82 11.47 3.67
C ARG A 213 -10.98 9.99 3.35
N ALA A 214 -9.99 9.19 3.75
CA ALA A 214 -10.12 7.73 3.74
C ALA A 214 -11.28 7.29 4.66
N SER A 215 -12.12 6.39 4.17
CA SER A 215 -13.29 5.90 4.91
C SER A 215 -12.92 5.03 6.10
N ALA A 216 -13.04 5.57 7.32
CA ALA A 216 -12.85 4.81 8.56
C ALA A 216 -13.84 3.65 8.70
N ASP A 217 -15.04 3.78 8.13
CA ASP A 217 -16.09 2.77 8.18
C ASP A 217 -15.73 1.49 7.41
N ARG A 218 -14.80 1.59 6.45
CA ARG A 218 -14.30 0.44 5.68
C ARG A 218 -13.56 -0.57 6.56
N TRP A 219 -12.88 -0.08 7.59
CA TRP A 219 -12.07 -0.90 8.50
C TRP A 219 -12.79 -1.26 9.79
N ALA A 220 -13.80 -0.49 10.20
CA ALA A 220 -14.51 -0.70 11.47
C ALA A 220 -15.11 -2.11 11.66
N PRO A 221 -15.74 -2.76 10.65
CA PRO A 221 -16.22 -4.13 10.79
C PRO A 221 -15.09 -5.15 11.00
N ILE A 222 -13.94 -4.93 10.36
CA ILE A 222 -12.78 -5.81 10.45
C ILE A 222 -12.21 -5.71 11.86
N THR A 223 -11.88 -4.49 12.32
CA THR A 223 -11.26 -4.30 13.64
C THR A 223 -12.18 -4.76 14.76
N ARG A 224 -13.49 -4.49 14.69
CA ARG A 224 -14.47 -5.00 15.67
C ARG A 224 -14.48 -6.53 15.71
N ARG A 225 -14.62 -7.20 14.55
CA ARG A 225 -14.63 -8.65 14.48
C ARG A 225 -13.33 -9.25 15.01
N THR A 226 -12.19 -8.65 14.66
CA THR A 226 -10.88 -9.10 15.14
C THR A 226 -10.77 -8.99 16.66
N THR A 227 -11.24 -7.90 17.28
CA THR A 227 -11.22 -7.77 18.74
C THR A 227 -12.12 -8.78 19.44
N GLU A 228 -13.32 -9.03 18.89
CA GLU A 228 -14.28 -10.02 19.41
C GLU A 228 -13.70 -11.45 19.31
N GLN A 229 -13.22 -11.85 18.13
CA GLN A 229 -12.62 -13.16 17.90
C GLN A 229 -11.36 -13.38 18.74
N PHE A 230 -10.55 -12.34 18.95
CA PHE A 230 -9.38 -12.43 19.81
C PHE A 230 -9.80 -12.69 21.27
N ALA A 231 -10.79 -11.96 21.79
CA ALA A 231 -11.28 -12.20 23.13
C ALA A 231 -11.84 -13.62 23.28
N ASP A 232 -12.66 -14.08 22.33
CA ASP A 232 -13.23 -15.43 22.35
C ASP A 232 -12.14 -16.52 22.34
N ALA A 233 -11.09 -16.34 21.53
CA ALA A 233 -10.03 -17.34 21.38
C ALA A 233 -9.05 -17.37 22.56
N PHE A 234 -8.81 -16.26 23.25
CA PHE A 234 -7.73 -16.14 24.25
C PHE A 234 -8.22 -15.95 25.69
N SER A 235 -9.53 -15.80 25.93
CA SER A 235 -10.08 -15.61 27.29
C SER A 235 -9.75 -16.76 28.24
N ASP A 236 -9.70 -18.01 27.77
CA ASP A 236 -9.35 -19.16 28.61
C ASP A 236 -7.87 -19.14 29.05
N SER A 237 -6.99 -18.58 28.21
CA SER A 237 -5.54 -18.55 28.46
C SER A 237 -5.10 -17.31 29.24
N LEU A 238 -5.74 -16.17 29.00
CA LEU A 238 -5.36 -14.88 29.59
C LEU A 238 -6.28 -14.45 30.73
N GLY A 239 -7.43 -15.10 30.92
CA GLY A 239 -8.49 -14.62 31.79
C GLY A 239 -9.37 -13.58 31.10
N HIS A 240 -10.02 -12.71 31.87
CA HIS A 240 -10.96 -11.73 31.32
C HIS A 240 -10.27 -10.74 30.39
N ILE A 241 -10.65 -10.79 29.09
CA ILE A 241 -10.27 -9.81 28.08
C ILE A 241 -11.43 -8.85 27.88
N GLU A 242 -11.16 -7.57 28.08
CA GLU A 242 -12.11 -6.50 27.79
C GLU A 242 -12.02 -6.12 26.31
N VAL A 243 -13.17 -6.00 25.64
CA VAL A 243 -13.27 -5.48 24.27
C VAL A 243 -14.10 -4.21 24.30
N GLY A 244 -13.68 -3.19 23.57
CA GLY A 244 -14.44 -1.95 23.50
C GLY A 244 -14.06 -1.07 22.33
N LYS A 245 -14.63 0.14 22.32
CA LYS A 245 -14.32 1.18 21.35
C LYS A 245 -14.12 2.50 22.07
N GLN A 246 -13.00 3.18 21.80
CA GLN A 246 -12.69 4.49 22.37
C GLN A 246 -12.11 5.39 21.29
N ALA A 247 -12.54 6.65 21.24
CA ALA A 247 -12.07 7.62 20.23
C ALA A 247 -12.14 7.08 18.77
N GLY A 248 -13.14 6.26 18.45
CA GLY A 248 -13.28 5.64 17.13
C GLY A 248 -12.47 4.36 16.89
N VAL A 249 -11.60 3.97 17.82
CA VAL A 249 -10.68 2.81 17.71
C VAL A 249 -11.21 1.64 18.53
N SER A 250 -11.42 0.49 17.89
CA SER A 250 -11.71 -0.78 18.58
C SER A 250 -10.45 -1.25 19.31
N PHE A 251 -10.60 -1.78 20.52
CA PHE A 251 -9.49 -2.23 21.34
C PHE A 251 -9.77 -3.53 22.07
N VAL A 252 -8.69 -4.23 22.41
CA VAL A 252 -8.69 -5.27 23.44
C VAL A 252 -7.87 -4.81 24.63
N ALA A 253 -8.23 -5.23 25.83
CA ALA A 253 -7.49 -4.91 27.04
C ALA A 253 -7.42 -6.09 28.01
N HIS A 254 -6.30 -6.18 28.71
CA HIS A 254 -6.05 -7.16 29.76
C HIS A 254 -5.20 -6.51 30.86
N GLY A 255 -5.71 -6.49 32.09
CA GLY A 255 -5.09 -5.75 33.20
C GLY A 255 -4.99 -4.25 32.87
N GLN A 256 -3.80 -3.68 33.02
CA GLN A 256 -3.55 -2.28 32.66
C GLN A 256 -3.25 -2.07 31.17
N ARG A 257 -3.04 -3.13 30.39
CA ARG A 257 -2.63 -3.00 28.99
C ARG A 257 -3.82 -2.93 28.06
N VAL A 258 -3.73 -2.07 27.06
CA VAL A 258 -4.75 -1.86 26.03
C VAL A 258 -4.08 -1.82 24.66
N VAL A 259 -4.61 -2.57 23.72
CA VAL A 259 -4.15 -2.59 22.33
C VAL A 259 -5.29 -2.14 21.43
N GLY A 260 -5.14 -0.96 20.85
CA GLY A 260 -6.05 -0.42 19.83
C GLY A 260 -5.72 -0.93 18.43
N LEU A 261 -6.75 -1.21 17.63
CA LEU A 261 -6.63 -1.58 16.23
C LEU A 261 -6.89 -0.34 15.35
N GLY A 262 -5.81 0.31 14.93
CA GLY A 262 -5.84 1.56 14.18
C GLY A 262 -5.97 1.39 12.67
N HIS A 263 -6.23 2.50 11.97
CA HIS A 263 -6.26 2.51 10.51
C HIS A 263 -4.89 2.11 9.92
N PRO A 264 -4.81 1.29 8.86
CA PRO A 264 -3.54 0.78 8.32
C PRO A 264 -2.58 1.86 7.79
N LEU A 265 -3.11 3.02 7.40
CA LEU A 265 -2.33 4.17 6.93
C LEU A 265 -1.83 5.09 8.07
N TRP A 266 -2.16 4.83 9.33
CA TRP A 266 -1.62 5.62 10.44
C TRP A 266 -0.14 5.34 10.66
N ARG A 267 0.60 6.40 10.99
CA ARG A 267 2.03 6.33 11.28
C ARG A 267 2.28 5.71 12.64
N ALA A 268 3.14 4.71 12.69
CA ALA A 268 3.55 4.04 13.92
C ALA A 268 4.59 4.85 14.71
N ASP A 269 5.43 5.61 14.00
CA ASP A 269 6.51 6.44 14.53
C ASP A 269 6.05 7.83 15.01
N SER A 270 4.78 8.17 14.79
CA SER A 270 4.23 9.46 15.19
C SER A 270 4.02 9.55 16.70
N MET A 271 4.40 10.71 17.25
CA MET A 271 4.10 11.13 18.62
C MET A 271 3.01 12.21 18.67
N SER A 272 2.32 12.48 17.56
CA SER A 272 1.26 13.50 17.51
C SER A 272 0.07 13.09 18.37
N VAL A 273 -0.29 13.93 19.33
CA VAL A 273 -1.42 13.71 20.25
C VAL A 273 -2.78 14.09 19.64
N THR A 274 -2.77 14.83 18.53
CA THR A 274 -4.00 15.32 17.87
C THR A 274 -4.49 14.42 16.75
N ASN A 275 -3.64 13.49 16.27
CA ASN A 275 -4.08 12.48 15.31
C ASN A 275 -4.96 11.42 16.03
N PRO A 276 -5.81 10.67 15.30
CA PRO A 276 -6.69 9.68 15.94
C PRO A 276 -5.97 8.61 16.79
N ARG A 277 -4.76 8.20 16.40
CA ARG A 277 -3.90 7.29 17.16
C ARG A 277 -3.54 7.90 18.53
N GLY A 278 -3.07 9.14 18.54
CA GLY A 278 -2.67 9.90 19.72
C GLY A 278 -3.85 10.22 20.63
N VAL A 279 -5.01 10.57 20.06
CA VAL A 279 -6.25 10.78 20.84
C VAL A 279 -6.66 9.51 21.57
N PHE A 280 -6.61 8.35 20.89
CA PHE A 280 -6.87 7.07 21.53
C PHE A 280 -5.88 6.77 22.67
N VAL A 281 -4.58 6.88 22.39
CA VAL A 281 -3.53 6.62 23.38
C VAL A 281 -3.69 7.54 24.58
N ALA A 282 -3.82 8.85 24.37
CA ALA A 282 -4.00 9.85 25.42
C ALA A 282 -5.25 9.56 26.28
N SER A 283 -6.37 9.20 25.64
CA SER A 283 -7.60 8.86 26.34
C SER A 283 -7.46 7.63 27.23
N MET A 284 -6.73 6.60 26.78
CA MET A 284 -6.51 5.39 27.57
C MET A 284 -5.50 5.62 28.70
N THR A 285 -4.42 6.34 28.42
CA THR A 285 -3.41 6.69 29.45
C THR A 285 -3.98 7.59 30.53
N GLY A 286 -4.92 8.49 30.19
CA GLY A 286 -5.63 9.31 31.17
C GLY A 286 -6.46 8.48 32.17
N ASN A 287 -6.85 7.26 31.80
CA ASN A 287 -7.53 6.30 32.66
C ASN A 287 -6.57 5.36 33.40
N GLY A 288 -5.28 5.68 33.45
CA GLY A 288 -4.26 4.88 34.13
C GLY A 288 -3.87 3.58 33.41
N ARG A 289 -4.14 3.48 32.10
CA ARG A 289 -3.81 2.31 31.28
C ARG A 289 -2.55 2.52 30.43
N ILE A 290 -1.88 1.43 30.07
CA ILE A 290 -0.75 1.39 29.14
C ILE A 290 -1.31 1.06 27.76
N ALA A 291 -1.33 2.04 26.86
CA ALA A 291 -2.00 1.91 25.57
C ALA A 291 -1.01 1.87 24.39
N THR A 292 -1.15 0.87 23.54
CA THR A 292 -0.48 0.79 22.23
C THR A 292 -1.50 0.70 21.11
N VAL A 293 -1.08 1.01 19.88
CA VAL A 293 -1.93 0.90 18.68
C VAL A 293 -1.18 0.12 17.62
N VAL A 294 -1.81 -0.94 17.14
CA VAL A 294 -1.34 -1.77 16.04
C VAL A 294 -2.14 -1.49 14.77
N ASP A 295 -1.56 -1.83 13.62
CA ASP A 295 -2.24 -1.81 12.33
C ASP A 295 -3.39 -2.84 12.33
N GLY A 296 -4.63 -2.38 12.19
CA GLY A 296 -5.82 -3.22 12.25
C GLY A 296 -5.92 -4.25 11.12
N ARG A 297 -5.37 -3.96 9.93
CA ARG A 297 -5.30 -4.92 8.81
C ARG A 297 -4.39 -6.07 9.17
N LEU A 298 -3.20 -5.77 9.68
CA LEU A 298 -2.25 -6.82 10.08
C LEU A 298 -2.71 -7.56 11.32
N ALA A 299 -3.35 -6.90 12.28
CA ALA A 299 -3.91 -7.55 13.46
C ALA A 299 -5.01 -8.56 13.09
N ALA A 300 -5.80 -8.28 12.04
CA ALA A 300 -6.81 -9.21 11.53
C ALA A 300 -6.18 -10.46 10.90
N ALA A 301 -5.08 -10.31 10.15
CA ALA A 301 -4.37 -11.42 9.53
C ALA A 301 -3.48 -12.20 10.53
N PHE A 302 -2.96 -11.51 11.54
CA PHE A 302 -1.92 -11.98 12.46
C PHE A 302 -2.26 -11.56 13.91
N PRO A 303 -3.26 -12.22 14.54
CA PRO A 303 -3.74 -11.86 15.88
C PRO A 303 -2.67 -12.06 16.98
N GLU A 304 -1.61 -12.82 16.73
CA GLU A 304 -0.50 -12.99 17.67
C GLU A 304 0.25 -11.69 17.95
N LYS A 305 0.12 -10.68 17.08
CA LYS A 305 0.65 -9.34 17.34
C LYS A 305 -0.09 -8.68 18.51
N ILE A 306 -1.41 -8.84 18.59
CA ILE A 306 -2.23 -8.35 19.70
C ILE A 306 -1.79 -9.03 21.00
N PHE A 307 -1.62 -10.35 20.96
CA PHE A 307 -1.17 -11.13 22.13
C PHE A 307 0.18 -10.64 22.65
N ARG A 308 1.17 -10.45 21.77
CA ARG A 308 2.50 -9.96 22.14
C ARG A 308 2.44 -8.60 22.82
N GLU A 309 1.65 -7.67 22.30
CA GLU A 309 1.50 -6.31 22.86
C GLU A 309 0.79 -6.30 24.22
N LEU A 310 -0.18 -7.20 24.45
CA LEU A 310 -0.81 -7.33 25.76
C LEU A 310 0.17 -7.87 26.82
N GLN A 311 1.12 -8.73 26.42
CA GLN A 311 2.10 -9.34 27.32
C GLN A 311 3.38 -8.50 27.54
N ALA A 312 3.71 -7.57 26.64
CA ALA A 312 4.96 -6.78 26.62
C ALA A 312 5.09 -5.72 27.72
#